data_AF-A0A932F7C8-F1
#
_entry.id   AF-A0A932F7C8-F1
#
_cell.length_a   1.000
_cell.length_b   1.000
_cell.length_c   1.000
_cell.angle_alpha   90.00
_cell.angle_beta   90.00
_cell.angle_gamma   90.00
#
_symmetry.space_group_name_H-M   'P 1'
#
loop_
_entity.id
_entity.type
_entity.pdbx_description
1 polymer ?
#
loop_
_entity_poly.entity_id
_entity_poly.type
_entity_poly.pdbx_seq_one_letter_code
_entity_poly.pdbx_strand_id
1 'polypeptide(L)'
;MPEFQLTREILARSTARVWDLAKLEWTLHEIFESEEPETCLCGHYPIIENCVLRNRTNGAFATVGNCCVKRFIGLPSDLIFQAVKRVRLDLEKSLNAEAIDHAHQRGWINDWERDFYIRIMRKRKLSPRQIAKKKQINEKVLLHIRQTRPPASVPHT
;
A
#
# COMPACT_ATOMS: atom_id res chain seq x y z
N MET A 1 6.17 -10.94 -23.05
CA MET A 1 6.89 -10.07 -22.09
C MET A 1 5.95 -9.72 -20.93
N PRO A 2 6.45 -9.63 -19.68
CA PRO A 2 5.63 -9.41 -18.48
C PRO A 2 4.77 -8.13 -18.52
N GLU A 3 5.23 -7.10 -19.23
CA GLU A 3 4.55 -5.81 -19.40
C GLU A 3 3.20 -5.93 -20.11
N PHE A 4 3.13 -6.78 -21.14
CA PHE A 4 1.89 -7.04 -21.87
C PHE A 4 0.90 -7.86 -21.05
N GLN A 5 1.39 -8.75 -20.18
CA GLN A 5 0.53 -9.58 -19.35
C GLN A 5 -0.23 -8.73 -18.34
N LEU A 6 0.46 -7.87 -17.58
CA LEU A 6 -0.21 -7.02 -16.61
C LEU A 6 -1.23 -6.08 -17.27
N THR A 7 -0.83 -5.45 -18.37
CA THR A 7 -1.69 -4.56 -19.16
C THR A 7 -2.98 -5.28 -19.56
N ARG A 8 -2.86 -6.51 -20.09
CA ARG A 8 -4.01 -7.34 -20.48
C ARG A 8 -4.89 -7.69 -19.30
N GLU A 9 -4.30 -8.14 -18.18
CA GLU A 9 -5.06 -8.54 -16.99
C GLU A 9 -5.83 -7.37 -16.37
N ILE A 10 -5.22 -6.19 -16.33
CA ILE A 10 -5.88 -4.97 -15.82
C ILE A 10 -6.94 -4.48 -16.80
N LEU A 11 -6.68 -4.46 -18.12
CA LEU A 11 -7.67 -4.09 -19.14
C LEU A 11 -8.90 -4.99 -19.10
N ALA A 12 -8.70 -6.30 -18.92
CA ALA A 12 -9.80 -7.26 -18.80
C ALA A 12 -10.71 -6.97 -17.61
N ARG A 13 -10.19 -6.33 -16.55
CA ARG A 13 -10.91 -5.96 -15.33
C ARG A 13 -11.36 -4.49 -15.31
N SER A 14 -11.05 -3.72 -16.35
CA SER A 14 -11.37 -2.30 -16.47
C SER A 14 -12.66 -2.07 -17.26
N THR A 15 -13.26 -0.90 -17.08
CA THR A 15 -14.39 -0.45 -17.92
C THR A 15 -13.88 0.03 -19.27
N ALA A 16 -12.84 0.86 -19.26
CA ALA A 16 -12.15 1.30 -20.46
C ALA A 16 -11.42 0.13 -21.16
N ARG A 17 -11.38 0.19 -22.50
CA ARG A 17 -10.75 -0.82 -23.35
C ARG A 17 -9.37 -0.43 -23.87
N VAL A 18 -8.91 0.77 -23.53
CA VAL A 18 -7.58 1.29 -23.89
C VAL A 18 -6.78 1.59 -22.64
N TRP A 19 -5.48 1.27 -22.68
CA TRP A 19 -4.63 1.27 -21.49
C TRP A 19 -4.56 2.62 -20.78
N ASP A 20 -4.40 3.70 -21.54
CA ASP A 20 -4.21 5.04 -20.98
C ASP A 20 -5.42 5.55 -20.20
N LEU A 21 -6.62 5.10 -20.54
CA LEU A 21 -7.84 5.38 -19.79
C LEU A 21 -8.04 4.38 -18.66
N ALA A 22 -7.85 3.09 -18.95
CA ALA A 22 -8.04 2.01 -17.98
C ALA A 22 -7.19 2.23 -16.72
N LYS A 23 -5.91 2.59 -16.86
CA LYS A 23 -5.00 2.80 -15.72
C LYS A 23 -5.48 3.89 -14.75
N LEU A 24 -6.22 4.89 -15.23
CA LEU A 24 -6.75 5.98 -14.40
C LEU A 24 -7.93 5.54 -13.51
N GLU A 25 -8.58 4.43 -13.86
CA GLU A 25 -9.68 3.86 -13.06
C GLU A 25 -9.16 3.28 -11.73
N TRP A 26 -7.89 2.88 -11.68
CA TRP A 26 -7.32 2.12 -10.55
C TRP A 26 -6.65 3.03 -9.52
N THR A 27 -6.86 2.68 -8.25
CA THR A 27 -6.18 3.30 -7.10
C THR A 27 -5.64 2.24 -6.15
N LEU A 28 -4.60 2.60 -5.41
CA LEU A 28 -4.08 1.78 -4.34
C LEU A 28 -5.13 1.70 -3.23
N HIS A 29 -5.62 0.49 -2.97
CA HIS A 29 -6.64 0.23 -1.96
C HIS A 29 -6.03 -0.25 -0.65
N GLU A 30 -5.08 -1.19 -0.73
CA GLU A 30 -4.46 -1.81 0.44
C GLU A 30 -3.03 -2.22 0.12
N ILE A 31 -2.17 -2.26 1.13
CA ILE A 31 -0.86 -2.90 1.06
C ILE A 31 -0.69 -3.94 2.16
N PHE A 32 0.07 -4.99 1.85
CA PHE A 32 0.45 -5.99 2.84
C PHE A 32 1.73 -6.71 2.46
N GLU A 33 2.32 -7.39 3.43
CA GLU A 33 3.38 -8.36 3.19
C GLU A 33 2.83 -9.77 3.36
N SER A 34 2.99 -10.63 2.36
CA SER A 34 2.59 -12.04 2.47
C SER A 34 3.60 -12.83 3.31
N GLU A 35 3.11 -13.80 4.08
CA GLU A 35 3.97 -14.70 4.87
C GLU A 35 4.78 -15.61 3.94
N GLU A 36 4.13 -16.12 2.89
CA GLU A 36 4.74 -16.94 1.85
C GLU A 36 4.86 -16.17 0.53
N PRO A 37 5.85 -16.49 -0.32
CA PRO A 37 5.95 -15.94 -1.66
C PRO A 37 4.69 -16.15 -2.51
N GLU A 38 4.18 -15.06 -3.08
CA GLU A 38 3.07 -15.09 -4.04
C GLU A 38 3.57 -14.82 -5.47
N THR A 39 2.70 -15.02 -6.46
CA THR A 39 2.94 -14.66 -7.87
C THR A 39 2.08 -13.46 -8.26
N CYS A 40 2.69 -12.42 -8.81
CA CYS A 40 2.00 -11.24 -9.32
C CYS A 40 1.14 -11.59 -10.56
N LEU A 41 0.08 -10.83 -10.84
CA LEU A 41 -0.70 -10.95 -12.09
C LEU A 41 0.14 -10.82 -13.37
N CYS A 42 1.29 -10.13 -13.31
CA CYS A 42 2.23 -10.05 -14.44
C CYS A 42 3.06 -11.33 -14.66
N GLY A 43 2.91 -12.33 -13.80
CA GLY A 43 3.70 -13.56 -13.77
C GLY A 43 4.99 -13.49 -12.94
N HIS A 44 5.33 -12.34 -12.36
CA HIS A 44 6.53 -12.21 -11.54
C HIS A 44 6.40 -12.98 -10.22
N TYR A 45 7.40 -13.81 -9.93
CA TYR A 45 7.56 -14.57 -8.70
C TYR A 45 9.05 -14.54 -8.31
N PRO A 46 9.41 -14.49 -7.01
CA PRO A 46 8.51 -14.35 -5.85
C PRO A 46 8.13 -12.90 -5.55
N ILE A 47 6.93 -12.66 -5.03
CA ILE A 47 6.55 -11.38 -4.40
C ILE A 47 6.13 -11.58 -2.94
N ILE A 48 6.59 -10.68 -2.07
CA ILE A 48 6.18 -10.58 -0.67
C ILE A 48 5.39 -9.28 -0.45
N GLU A 49 5.82 -8.18 -1.07
CA GLU A 49 5.14 -6.90 -1.01
C GLU A 49 3.97 -6.85 -1.99
N ASN A 50 2.77 -6.98 -1.46
CA ASN A 50 1.53 -7.02 -2.22
C ASN A 50 0.79 -5.69 -2.11
N CYS A 51 0.18 -5.31 -3.22
CA CYS A 51 -0.68 -4.13 -3.34
C CYS A 51 -2.02 -4.58 -3.91
N VAL A 52 -3.09 -4.25 -3.20
CA VAL A 52 -4.44 -4.41 -3.72
C VAL A 52 -4.84 -3.11 -4.37
N LEU A 53 -5.27 -3.21 -5.62
CA LEU A 53 -5.81 -2.11 -6.40
C LEU A 53 -7.32 -2.23 -6.42
N ARG A 54 -8.01 -1.10 -6.36
CA ARG A 54 -9.45 -0.99 -6.58
C ARG A 54 -9.72 -0.12 -7.78
N ASN A 55 -10.55 -0.62 -8.69
CA ASN A 55 -11.12 0.15 -9.78
C ASN A 55 -12.27 1.00 -9.22
N ARG A 56 -12.16 2.33 -9.35
CA ARG A 56 -13.14 3.29 -8.83
C ARG A 56 -14.41 3.37 -9.67
N THR A 57 -14.36 2.92 -10.91
CA THR A 57 -15.46 2.98 -11.87
C THR A 57 -16.40 1.78 -11.71
N ASN A 58 -15.87 0.56 -11.61
CA ASN A 58 -16.65 -0.67 -11.54
C ASN A 58 -16.52 -1.44 -10.22
N GLY A 59 -15.66 -0.99 -9.30
CA GLY A 59 -15.46 -1.63 -8.00
C GLY A 59 -14.59 -2.88 -8.00
N ALA A 60 -14.07 -3.33 -9.15
CA ALA A 60 -13.22 -4.52 -9.25
C ALA A 60 -11.91 -4.37 -8.48
N PHE A 61 -11.34 -5.51 -8.09
CA PHE A 61 -10.06 -5.57 -7.38
C PHE A 61 -9.00 -6.35 -8.17
N ALA A 62 -7.74 -6.00 -7.94
CA ALA A 62 -6.58 -6.72 -8.49
C ALA A 62 -5.42 -6.68 -7.49
N THR A 63 -4.82 -7.82 -7.19
CA THR A 63 -3.61 -7.89 -6.33
C THR A 63 -2.38 -8.03 -7.20
N VAL A 64 -1.39 -7.18 -6.98
CA VAL A 64 -0.13 -7.15 -7.74
C VAL A 64 1.06 -6.90 -6.80
N GLY A 65 2.26 -7.24 -7.24
CA GLY A 65 3.48 -6.87 -6.52
C GLY A 65 3.74 -5.37 -6.58
N ASN A 66 4.36 -4.83 -5.52
CA ASN A 66 4.74 -3.41 -5.41
C ASN A 66 5.52 -2.88 -6.63
N CYS A 67 6.42 -3.70 -7.20
CA CYS A 67 7.19 -3.31 -8.39
C CYS A 67 6.30 -3.01 -9.60
N CYS A 68 5.16 -3.69 -9.73
CA CYS A 68 4.22 -3.49 -10.83
C CYS A 68 3.40 -2.22 -10.65
N VAL A 69 2.98 -1.93 -9.42
CA VAL A 69 2.29 -0.68 -9.10
C VAL A 69 3.13 0.53 -9.47
N LYS A 70 4.43 0.51 -9.12
CA LYS A 70 5.37 1.58 -9.47
C LYS A 70 5.61 1.72 -10.97
N ARG A 71 5.91 0.60 -11.66
CA ARG A 71 6.35 0.64 -13.06
C ARG A 71 5.22 0.84 -14.07
N PHE A 72 4.05 0.26 -13.82
CA PHE A 72 2.98 0.23 -14.82
C PHE A 72 1.84 1.19 -14.50
N ILE A 73 1.54 1.43 -13.22
CA ILE A 73 0.37 2.22 -12.82
C ILE A 73 0.77 3.57 -12.21
N GLY A 74 2.00 3.69 -11.70
CA GLY A 74 2.56 4.95 -11.19
C GLY A 74 1.99 5.38 -9.84
N LEU A 75 1.52 4.45 -9.01
CA LEU A 75 1.02 4.76 -7.66
C LEU A 75 2.15 4.67 -6.61
N PRO A 76 2.08 5.44 -5.52
CA PRO A 76 3.20 5.65 -4.59
C PRO A 76 3.38 4.54 -3.54
N SER A 77 3.09 3.27 -3.87
CA SER A 77 3.18 2.16 -2.90
C SER A 77 4.62 1.92 -2.41
N ASP A 78 5.62 2.20 -3.24
CA ASP A 78 7.03 2.00 -2.91
C ASP A 78 7.50 2.93 -1.79
N LEU A 79 6.99 4.16 -1.76
CA LEU A 79 7.24 5.11 -0.68
C LEU A 79 6.73 4.57 0.66
N ILE A 80 5.55 3.93 0.65
CA ILE A 80 4.95 3.36 1.85
C ILE A 80 5.82 2.19 2.36
N PHE A 81 6.16 1.23 1.49
CA PHE A 81 7.00 0.08 1.88
C PHE A 81 8.39 0.51 2.37
N GLN A 82 9.02 1.51 1.74
CA GLN A 82 10.33 2.03 2.19
C GLN A 82 10.25 2.63 3.59
N ALA A 83 9.19 3.40 3.89
CA ALA A 83 8.98 3.97 5.22
C ALA A 83 8.78 2.88 6.28
N VAL A 84 7.95 1.89 5.96
CA VAL A 84 7.62 0.76 6.82
C VAL A 84 8.84 -0.09 7.14
N LYS A 85 9.66 -0.44 6.14
CA LYS A 85 10.92 -1.18 6.35
C LYS A 85 11.87 -0.45 7.29
N ARG A 86 12.04 0.86 7.12
CA ARG A 86 12.91 1.68 7.97
C ARG A 86 12.41 1.75 9.41
N VAL A 87 11.10 1.92 9.60
CA VAL A 87 10.46 1.97 10.92
C VAL A 87 10.48 0.61 11.61
N ARG A 88 10.42 -0.48 10.85
CA ARG A 88 10.53 -1.84 11.39
C ARG A 88 11.91 -2.11 12.02
N LEU A 89 12.96 -1.52 11.46
CA LEU A 89 14.32 -1.63 12.01
C LEU A 89 14.53 -0.71 13.22
N ASP A 90 13.85 0.44 13.24
CA ASP A 90 13.93 1.42 14.32
C ASP A 90 12.59 2.17 14.44
N LEU A 91 11.82 1.83 15.48
CA LEU A 91 10.50 2.40 15.75
C LEU A 91 10.54 3.90 16.07
N GLU A 92 11.71 4.47 16.33
CA GLU A 92 11.88 5.92 16.50
C GLU A 92 12.08 6.65 15.17
N LYS A 93 12.20 5.95 14.05
CA LYS A 93 12.17 6.58 12.75
C LYS A 93 10.74 7.04 12.41
N SER A 94 10.64 8.06 11.57
CA SER A 94 9.33 8.60 11.16
C SER A 94 8.82 7.91 9.90
N LEU A 95 7.55 7.49 9.85
CA LEU A 95 6.86 7.24 8.57
C LEU A 95 6.90 8.49 7.67
N ASN A 96 6.74 8.32 6.36
CA ASN A 96 6.53 9.44 5.42
C ASN A 96 5.05 9.81 5.32
N ALA A 97 4.75 10.90 4.61
CA ALA A 97 3.38 11.39 4.47
C ALA A 97 2.47 10.35 3.81
N GLU A 98 2.96 9.67 2.77
CA GLU A 98 2.22 8.66 2.03
C GLU A 98 1.79 7.48 2.93
N ALA A 99 2.68 7.01 3.81
CA ALA A 99 2.36 5.94 4.75
C ALA A 99 1.37 6.38 5.84
N ILE A 100 1.48 7.63 6.31
CA ILE A 100 0.55 8.19 7.30
C ILE A 100 -0.85 8.40 6.70
N ASP A 101 -0.91 8.98 5.50
CA ASP A 101 -2.17 9.20 4.79
C ASP A 101 -2.83 7.86 4.44
N HIS A 102 -2.06 6.88 3.99
CA HIS A 102 -2.57 5.53 3.74
C HIS A 102 -3.13 4.91 5.02
N ALA A 103 -2.35 4.90 6.11
CA ALA A 103 -2.80 4.35 7.39
C ALA A 103 -4.08 5.02 7.91
N HIS A 104 -4.22 6.32 7.70
CA HIS A 104 -5.43 7.08 8.09
C HIS A 104 -6.63 6.72 7.19
N GLN A 105 -6.45 6.69 5.87
CA GLN A 105 -7.51 6.31 4.92
C GLN A 105 -8.02 4.88 5.15
N ARG A 106 -7.17 3.97 5.63
CA ARG A 106 -7.53 2.61 6.01
C ARG A 106 -8.13 2.48 7.42
N GLY A 107 -8.20 3.57 8.18
CA GLY A 107 -8.69 3.58 9.55
C GLY A 107 -7.75 2.92 10.56
N TRP A 108 -6.50 2.63 10.18
CA TRP A 108 -5.50 2.08 11.10
C TRP A 108 -5.12 3.10 12.17
N ILE A 109 -5.14 4.37 11.83
CA ILE A 109 -4.92 5.49 12.75
C ILE A 109 -6.08 6.47 12.65
N ASN A 110 -6.42 7.13 13.75
CA ASN A 110 -7.49 8.14 13.77
C ASN A 110 -6.98 9.54 13.36
N ASP A 111 -7.89 10.51 13.22
CA ASP A 111 -7.56 11.90 12.85
C ASP A 111 -6.53 12.53 13.81
N TRP A 112 -6.70 12.31 15.12
CA TRP A 112 -5.78 12.85 16.11
C TRP A 112 -4.38 12.27 15.97
N GLU A 113 -4.26 10.96 15.74
CA GLU A 113 -2.99 10.26 15.53
C GLU A 113 -2.31 10.77 14.25
N ARG A 114 -3.07 10.92 13.16
CA ARG A 114 -2.58 11.52 11.90
C ARG A 114 -2.03 12.92 12.14
N ASP A 115 -2.82 13.82 12.71
CA ASP A 115 -2.46 15.22 12.91
C ASP A 115 -1.30 15.37 13.90
N PHE A 116 -1.28 14.55 14.95
CA PHE A 116 -0.16 14.44 15.86
C PHE A 116 1.12 14.08 15.09
N TYR A 117 1.07 13.04 14.26
CA TYR A 117 2.23 12.52 13.53
C TYR A 117 2.80 13.55 12.54
N ILE A 118 1.92 14.14 11.71
CA ILE A 118 2.28 15.17 10.73
C ILE A 118 2.92 16.39 11.42
N ARG A 119 2.43 16.77 12.60
CA ARG A 119 3.00 17.87 13.37
C ARG A 119 4.38 17.54 13.93
N ILE A 120 4.59 16.33 14.47
CA ILE A 120 5.87 15.99 15.10
C ILE A 120 6.96 15.65 14.09
N MET A 121 6.64 15.13 12.91
CA MET A 121 7.65 14.71 11.92
C MET A 121 8.48 15.89 11.38
N ARG A 122 7.96 17.12 11.48
CA ARG A 122 8.66 18.36 11.09
C ARG A 122 9.57 18.92 12.19
N LYS A 123 9.53 18.36 13.40
CA LYS A 123 10.30 18.87 14.55
C LYS A 123 11.72 18.29 14.55
N ARG A 124 12.70 19.12 14.88
CA ARG A 124 14.11 18.70 15.06
C ARG A 124 14.35 17.87 16.32
N LYS A 125 13.61 18.14 17.40
CA LYS A 125 13.71 17.44 18.68
C LYS A 125 12.31 17.09 19.17
N LEU A 126 12.16 15.87 19.70
CA LEU A 126 10.92 15.37 20.27
C LEU A 126 11.09 15.17 21.77
N SER A 127 10.04 15.44 22.53
CA SER A 127 10.00 15.07 23.95
C SER A 127 9.87 13.56 24.12
N PRO A 128 10.26 12.99 25.28
CA PRO A 128 10.10 11.56 25.55
C PRO A 128 8.64 11.06 25.34
N ARG A 129 7.65 11.86 25.73
CA ARG A 129 6.23 11.55 25.51
C ARG A 129 5.85 11.54 24.02
N GLN A 130 6.42 12.44 23.22
CA GLN A 130 6.19 12.46 21.77
C GLN A 130 6.83 11.25 21.08
N ILE A 131 8.03 10.85 21.50
CA ILE A 131 8.71 9.65 21.00
C ILE A 131 7.86 8.41 21.33
N ALA A 132 7.43 8.27 22.59
CA ALA A 132 6.60 7.13 23.01
C ALA A 132 5.31 7.03 22.19
N LYS A 133 4.57 8.13 22.01
CA LYS A 133 3.36 8.13 21.19
C LYS A 133 3.63 7.83 19.71
N LYS A 134 4.74 8.33 19.16
CA LYS A 134 5.15 8.00 17.79
C LYS A 134 5.42 6.51 17.62
N LYS A 135 6.15 5.89 18.55
CA LYS A 135 6.43 4.44 18.54
C LYS A 135 5.13 3.64 18.57
N GLN A 136 4.18 4.02 19.42
CA GLN A 136 2.85 3.40 19.47
C GLN A 136 2.12 3.46 18.12
N ILE A 137 2.12 4.62 17.46
CA ILE A 137 1.48 4.76 16.14
C ILE A 137 2.21 3.91 15.09
N ASN A 138 3.55 3.90 15.11
CA ASN A 138 4.36 3.08 14.23
C ASN A 138 4.05 1.59 14.39
N GLU A 139 4.00 1.09 15.62
CA GLU A 139 3.64 -0.30 15.92
C GLU A 139 2.26 -0.66 15.36
N LYS A 140 1.28 0.23 15.53
CA LYS A 140 -0.08 0.05 15.00
C LYS A 140 -0.09 -0.10 13.48
N VAL A 141 0.63 0.78 12.77
CA VAL A 141 0.76 0.71 11.30
C VAL A 141 1.47 -0.58 10.86
N LEU A 142 2.57 -0.95 11.53
CA LEU A 142 3.31 -2.18 11.21
C LEU A 142 2.48 -3.45 11.42
N LEU A 143 1.63 -3.47 12.45
CA LEU A 143 0.75 -4.60 12.75
C LEU A 143 -0.25 -4.83 11.62
N HIS A 144 -0.92 -3.76 11.16
CA HIS A 144 -1.92 -3.88 10.09
C HIS A 144 -1.32 -4.40 8.79
N ILE A 145 -0.15 -3.90 8.36
CA ILE A 145 0.52 -4.34 7.14
C ILE A 145 0.84 -5.85 7.13
N ARG A 146 1.06 -6.45 8.30
CA ARG A 146 1.32 -7.90 8.42
C ARG A 146 0.04 -8.74 8.46
N GLN A 147 -1.07 -8.18 8.91
CA GLN A 147 -2.33 -8.91 9.12
C GLN A 147 -3.30 -8.81 7.95
N THR A 148 -3.09 -7.89 7.01
CA THR A 148 -4.04 -7.60 5.93
C THR A 148 -3.81 -8.46 4.67
N ARG A 149 -3.90 -9.79 4.76
CA ARG A 149 -4.27 -10.55 3.55
C ARG A 149 -5.78 -10.35 3.35
N PRO A 150 -6.25 -9.68 2.29
CA PRO A 150 -7.68 -9.63 2.02
C PRO A 150 -8.18 -11.06 1.82
N PRO A 151 -9.43 -11.38 2.23
CA PRO A 151 -10.01 -12.67 1.87
C PRO A 151 -9.93 -12.82 0.35
N ALA A 152 -9.48 -14.00 -0.11
CA ALA A 152 -9.36 -14.30 -1.53
C ALA A 152 -10.66 -13.86 -2.23
N SER A 153 -10.54 -12.94 -3.20
CA SER A 153 -11.67 -12.52 -4.02
C SER A 153 -12.30 -13.78 -4.61
N VAL A 154 -13.52 -14.09 -4.18
CA VAL A 154 -14.32 -15.21 -4.68
C VAL A 154 -14.36 -15.10 -6.20
N PRO A 155 -14.06 -16.17 -6.96
CA PRO A 155 -14.23 -16.12 -8.40
C PRO A 155 -15.69 -15.80 -8.69
N HIS A 156 -15.93 -14.70 -9.42
CA HIS A 156 -17.22 -14.45 -10.03
C HIS A 156 -17.47 -15.58 -11.03
N THR A 157 -18.37 -16.49 -10.67
CA THR A 157 -19.00 -17.47 -11.58
C THR A 157 -19.78 -16.74 -12.65
#